data_AF-A0A514XGQ2-F1
#
_entry.id   AF-A0A514XGQ2-F1
#
_cell.length_a   1.000
_cell.length_b   1.000
_cell.length_c   1.000
_cell.angle_alpha   90.00
_cell.angle_beta   90.00
_cell.angle_gamma   90.00
#
_symmetry.space_group_name_H-M   'P 1'
#
loop_
_entity.id
_entity.type
_entity.pdbx_description
1 polymer ?
#
loop_
_entity_poly.entity_id
_entity_poly.type
_entity_poly.pdbx_seq_one_letter_code
_entity_poly.pdbx_strand_id
1 'polypeptide(L)'
;MNLVYDISLALLTGFLTFGFYWLMRNTTSMGPIPIDESQVTDAHRNQLSEILFLSLALYVVLVTITGFLLVYVLGNLRYVYLSLQPKFLAIDHVGEMAIAIPAFFYALLSMPSLVAIILRKKYGEHDYQILRYLYAKKQGFDEEKLYPYALKWGAVVCLAVYMNMLRDISYLREDRIILNSFFSFKSHTYTYDQVEEIIVAAKQIAPNQSVSNYPLYVIKFKDGFSWKITNYDRKSTTIFLRVLLEQTDLEEKKVEFYE
;
A
#
# COMPACT_ATOMS: atom_id res chain seq x y z
N MET A 1 8.40 -13.15 17.14
CA MET A 1 7.39 -13.26 16.06
C MET A 1 6.15 -13.91 16.63
N ASN A 2 4.97 -13.40 16.29
CA ASN A 2 3.70 -13.92 16.80
C ASN A 2 3.15 -14.92 15.76
N LEU A 3 3.29 -16.21 16.05
CA LEU A 3 2.96 -17.31 15.13
C LEU A 3 1.54 -17.21 14.57
N VAL A 4 0.58 -16.77 15.37
CA VAL A 4 -0.83 -16.62 14.96
C VAL A 4 -0.98 -15.56 13.87
N TYR A 5 -0.26 -14.44 14.00
CA TYR A 5 -0.27 -13.38 13.00
C TYR A 5 0.38 -13.82 11.69
N ASP A 6 1.54 -14.47 11.78
CA ASP A 6 2.27 -14.96 10.61
C ASP A 6 1.38 -15.95 9.82
N ILE A 7 0.59 -16.78 10.52
CA ILE A 7 -0.40 -17.68 9.93
C ILE A 7 -1.57 -16.89 9.32
N SER A 8 -2.17 -15.92 10.01
CA SER A 8 -3.30 -15.13 9.48
C SER A 8 -2.92 -14.34 8.23
N LEU A 9 -1.73 -13.75 8.23
CA LEU A 9 -1.18 -13.03 7.09
C LEU A 9 -0.87 -13.98 5.92
N ALA A 10 -0.29 -15.15 6.19
CA ALA A 10 -0.07 -16.17 5.17
C ALA A 10 -1.38 -16.70 4.58
N LEU A 11 -2.43 -16.88 5.39
CA LEU A 11 -3.76 -17.30 4.94
C LEU A 11 -4.43 -16.23 4.09
N LEU A 12 -4.38 -14.97 4.49
CA LEU A 12 -4.92 -13.86 3.70
C LEU A 12 -4.17 -13.73 2.37
N THR A 13 -2.84 -13.78 2.41
CA THR A 13 -1.99 -13.74 1.21
C THR A 13 -2.31 -14.92 0.30
N GLY A 14 -2.46 -16.12 0.86
CA GLY A 14 -2.86 -17.32 0.13
C GLY A 14 -4.25 -17.19 -0.48
N PHE A 15 -5.23 -16.65 0.25
CA PHE A 15 -6.59 -16.43 -0.23
C PHE A 15 -6.63 -15.40 -1.36
N LEU A 16 -5.94 -14.27 -1.19
CA LEU A 16 -5.81 -13.24 -2.21
C LEU A 16 -5.10 -13.79 -3.45
N THR A 17 -3.99 -14.50 -3.28
CA THR A 17 -3.23 -15.10 -4.39
C THR A 17 -4.03 -16.19 -5.11
N PHE A 18 -4.77 -17.03 -4.38
CA PHE A 18 -5.61 -18.09 -4.94
C PHE A 18 -6.82 -17.54 -5.68
N GLY A 19 -7.55 -16.59 -5.07
CA GLY A 19 -8.68 -15.91 -5.73
C GLY A 19 -8.22 -15.22 -7.01
N PHE A 20 -7.01 -14.65 -7.01
CA PHE A 20 -6.40 -14.02 -8.18
C PHE A 20 -5.99 -15.02 -9.25
N TYR A 21 -5.34 -16.12 -8.85
CA TYR A 21 -5.00 -17.20 -9.76
C TYR A 21 -6.26 -17.81 -10.41
N TRP A 22 -7.32 -18.00 -9.63
CA TRP A 22 -8.60 -18.50 -10.12
C TRP A 22 -9.24 -17.53 -11.12
N LEU A 23 -9.28 -16.23 -10.81
CA LEU A 23 -9.73 -15.18 -11.74
C LEU A 23 -8.95 -15.24 -13.06
N MET A 24 -7.62 -15.34 -12.98
CA MET A 24 -6.74 -15.40 -14.14
C MET A 24 -6.94 -16.64 -15.00
N ARG A 25 -7.09 -17.82 -14.39
CA ARG A 25 -7.34 -19.07 -15.12
C ARG A 25 -8.63 -18.99 -15.94
N ASN A 26 -9.64 -18.30 -15.42
CA ASN A 26 -10.95 -18.18 -16.08
C ASN A 26 -10.98 -17.10 -17.17
N THR A 27 -10.00 -16.20 -17.22
CA THR A 27 -9.91 -15.13 -18.24
C THR A 27 -8.91 -15.44 -19.37
N THR A 28 -7.91 -16.30 -19.14
CA THR A 28 -6.81 -16.56 -20.11
C THR A 28 -6.95 -17.84 -20.93
N SER A 29 -8.02 -18.61 -20.76
CA SER A 29 -8.14 -19.98 -21.30
C SER A 29 -8.61 -20.09 -22.76
N MET A 30 -8.66 -19.01 -23.54
CA MET A 30 -9.07 -19.08 -24.94
C MET A 30 -8.03 -18.42 -25.83
N GLY A 31 -7.42 -19.21 -26.71
CA GLY A 31 -6.56 -18.70 -27.77
C GLY A 31 -7.35 -17.81 -28.72
N PRO A 32 -6.65 -16.98 -29.53
CA PRO A 32 -7.28 -16.04 -30.43
C PRO A 32 -8.16 -16.79 -31.45
N ILE A 33 -9.46 -16.47 -31.49
CA ILE A 33 -10.30 -16.88 -32.62
C ILE A 33 -9.95 -15.96 -33.79
N PRO A 34 -9.66 -16.49 -34.99
CA PRO A 34 -9.43 -15.65 -36.17
C PRO A 34 -10.68 -14.82 -36.46
N ILE A 35 -10.52 -13.50 -36.51
CA ILE A 35 -11.63 -12.57 -36.77
C ILE A 35 -11.55 -12.11 -38.22
N ASP A 36 -12.62 -12.35 -38.96
CA ASP A 36 -12.78 -11.83 -40.32
C ASP A 36 -13.20 -10.35 -40.25
N GLU A 37 -12.29 -9.45 -40.65
CA GLU A 37 -12.52 -8.00 -40.61
C GLU A 37 -13.69 -7.56 -41.49
N SER A 38 -14.06 -8.35 -42.49
CA SER A 38 -15.21 -8.06 -43.35
C SER A 38 -16.55 -8.14 -42.61
N GLN A 39 -16.59 -8.80 -41.45
CA GLN A 39 -17.78 -8.93 -40.61
C GLN A 39 -17.99 -7.75 -39.66
N VAL A 40 -17.00 -6.85 -39.51
CA VAL A 40 -17.06 -5.70 -38.60
C VAL A 40 -17.67 -4.48 -39.29
N THR A 41 -19.01 -4.40 -39.28
CA THR A 41 -19.76 -3.25 -39.83
C THR A 41 -19.67 -2.00 -38.95
N ASP A 42 -20.01 -0.82 -39.50
CA ASP A 42 -20.04 0.44 -38.73
C ASP A 42 -21.06 0.41 -37.58
N ALA A 43 -22.19 -0.29 -37.77
CA ALA A 43 -23.16 -0.53 -36.70
C ALA A 43 -22.55 -1.33 -35.53
N HIS A 44 -21.78 -2.39 -35.84
CA HIS A 44 -21.03 -3.13 -34.84
C HIS A 44 -19.99 -2.26 -34.13
N ARG A 45 -19.29 -1.37 -34.86
CA ARG A 45 -18.31 -0.45 -34.26
C ARG A 45 -18.95 0.51 -33.25
N ASN A 46 -20.12 1.06 -33.58
CA ASN A 46 -20.86 1.94 -32.67
C ASN A 46 -21.31 1.19 -31.41
N GLN A 47 -21.91 0.01 -31.57
CA GLN A 47 -22.29 -0.85 -30.44
C GLN A 47 -21.07 -1.21 -29.56
N LEU A 48 -19.94 -1.55 -30.17
CA LEU A 48 -18.70 -1.85 -29.44
C LEU A 48 -18.14 -0.62 -28.70
N SER A 49 -18.30 0.59 -29.26
CA SER A 49 -17.89 1.83 -28.58
C SER A 49 -18.69 2.09 -27.31
N GLU A 50 -20.00 1.80 -27.33
CA GLU A 50 -20.86 1.88 -26.14
C GLU A 50 -20.48 0.83 -25.10
N ILE A 51 -20.19 -0.40 -25.54
CA ILE A 51 -19.71 -1.48 -24.67
C ILE A 51 -18.39 -1.09 -24.01
N LEU A 52 -17.45 -0.50 -24.77
CA LEU A 52 -16.19 0.01 -24.23
C LEU A 52 -16.43 1.09 -23.17
N PHE A 53 -17.28 2.07 -23.45
CA PHE A 53 -17.62 3.13 -22.49
C PHE A 53 -18.23 2.55 -21.21
N LEU A 54 -19.21 1.65 -21.33
CA LEU A 54 -19.83 0.96 -20.20
C LEU A 54 -18.82 0.11 -19.43
N SER A 55 -17.90 -0.57 -20.12
CA SER A 55 -16.86 -1.39 -19.49
C SER A 55 -15.88 -0.53 -18.69
N LEU A 56 -15.52 0.66 -19.19
CA LEU A 56 -14.67 1.60 -18.49
C LEU A 56 -15.38 2.20 -17.28
N ALA A 57 -16.64 2.57 -17.41
CA ALA A 57 -17.46 3.05 -16.29
C ALA A 57 -17.58 1.98 -15.20
N LEU A 58 -17.88 0.74 -15.60
CA LEU A 58 -17.94 -0.40 -14.69
C LEU A 58 -16.58 -0.67 -14.03
N TYR A 59 -15.49 -0.59 -14.79
CA TYR A 59 -14.13 -0.74 -14.28
C TYR A 59 -13.82 0.29 -13.19
N VAL A 60 -14.08 1.57 -13.44
CA VAL A 60 -13.84 2.66 -12.46
C VAL A 60 -14.65 2.44 -11.19
N VAL A 61 -15.93 2.06 -11.31
CA VAL A 61 -16.79 1.75 -10.16
C VAL A 61 -16.24 0.57 -9.36
N LEU A 62 -15.89 -0.51 -10.03
CA LEU A 62 -15.38 -1.73 -9.39
C LEU A 62 -14.02 -1.50 -8.72
N VAL A 63 -13.11 -0.74 -9.36
CA VAL A 63 -11.81 -0.37 -8.76
C VAL A 63 -12.02 0.48 -7.52
N THR A 64 -12.94 1.44 -7.57
CA THR A 64 -13.25 2.32 -6.44
C THR A 64 -13.80 1.53 -5.26
N ILE A 65 -14.87 0.74 -5.48
CA ILE A 65 -15.50 -0.06 -4.43
C ILE A 65 -14.50 -1.06 -3.84
N THR A 66 -13.79 -1.80 -4.69
CA THR A 66 -12.80 -2.79 -4.25
C THR A 66 -11.63 -2.15 -3.53
N GLY A 67 -11.14 -1.00 -4.02
CA GLY A 67 -10.08 -0.22 -3.39
C GLY A 67 -10.47 0.19 -1.97
N PHE A 68 -11.66 0.76 -1.78
CA PHE A 68 -12.17 1.13 -0.45
C PHE A 68 -12.32 -0.09 0.48
N LEU A 69 -12.86 -1.21 -0.02
CA LEU A 69 -12.98 -2.43 0.76
C LEU A 69 -11.60 -2.96 1.19
N LEU A 70 -10.61 -2.92 0.29
CA LEU A 70 -9.24 -3.33 0.59
C LEU A 70 -8.56 -2.38 1.58
N VAL A 71 -8.77 -1.07 1.47
CA VAL A 71 -8.28 -0.12 2.49
C VAL A 71 -8.84 -0.47 3.86
N TYR A 72 -10.14 -0.73 3.94
CA TYR A 72 -10.78 -1.13 5.19
C TYR A 72 -10.20 -2.43 5.74
N VAL A 73 -10.08 -3.48 4.91
CA VAL A 73 -9.52 -4.77 5.32
C VAL A 73 -8.06 -4.65 5.76
N LEU A 74 -7.21 -4.04 4.92
CA LEU A 74 -5.78 -3.86 5.21
C LEU A 74 -5.53 -2.94 6.41
N GLY A 75 -6.38 -1.93 6.61
CA GLY A 75 -6.37 -1.06 7.79
C GLY A 75 -6.70 -1.82 9.07
N ASN A 76 -7.75 -2.64 9.06
CA ASN A 76 -8.10 -3.48 10.20
C ASN A 76 -7.02 -4.52 10.51
N LEU A 77 -6.45 -5.16 9.48
CA LEU A 77 -5.34 -6.11 9.65
C LEU A 77 -4.10 -5.44 10.27
N ARG A 78 -3.83 -4.20 9.87
CA ARG A 78 -2.76 -3.39 10.45
C ARG A 78 -3.05 -3.03 11.90
N TYR A 79 -4.28 -2.68 12.24
CA TYR A 79 -4.68 -2.44 13.62
C TYR A 79 -4.50 -3.70 14.49
N VAL A 80 -4.93 -4.86 14.00
CA VAL A 80 -4.72 -6.15 14.67
C VAL A 80 -3.23 -6.45 14.82
N TYR A 81 -2.42 -6.23 13.77
CA TYR A 81 -0.97 -6.40 13.85
C TYR A 81 -0.37 -5.52 14.95
N LEU A 82 -0.78 -4.25 14.99
CA LEU A 82 -0.33 -3.29 15.98
C LEU A 82 -0.71 -3.68 17.40
N SER A 83 -1.90 -4.25 17.64
CA SER A 83 -2.35 -4.66 18.97
C SER A 83 -1.64 -5.92 19.49
N LEU A 84 -1.12 -6.75 18.59
CA LEU A 84 -0.38 -7.97 18.93
C LEU A 84 1.09 -7.75 19.24
N GLN A 85 1.65 -6.56 18.97
CA GLN A 85 3.05 -6.29 19.28
C GLN A 85 3.23 -6.10 20.80
N PRO A 86 4.21 -6.78 21.43
CA PRO A 86 4.58 -6.50 22.81
C PRO A 86 5.28 -5.14 22.85
N LYS A 87 4.50 -4.10 23.17
CA LYS A 87 4.93 -2.72 23.19
C LYS A 87 4.38 -2.02 24.42
N PHE A 88 5.22 -1.18 25.02
CA PHE A 88 4.76 -0.22 26.00
C PHE A 88 4.07 0.96 25.28
N LEU A 89 4.64 1.37 24.14
CA LEU A 89 4.09 2.41 23.28
C LEU A 89 4.61 2.28 21.84
N ALA A 90 3.82 2.65 20.83
CA ALA A 90 4.26 2.75 19.44
C ALA A 90 3.95 4.12 18.84
N ILE A 91 4.85 4.58 17.99
CA ILE A 91 4.62 5.65 17.02
C ILE A 91 4.44 5.01 15.66
N ASP A 92 3.31 5.35 15.07
CA ASP A 92 2.94 4.95 13.73
C ASP A 92 3.38 6.02 12.72
N HIS A 93 4.25 5.66 11.78
CA HIS A 93 4.72 6.55 10.72
C HIS A 93 3.84 6.49 9.47
N VAL A 94 2.99 5.47 9.37
CA VAL A 94 2.16 5.21 8.21
C VAL A 94 0.77 5.78 8.45
N GLY A 95 0.51 6.95 7.87
CA GLY A 95 -0.84 7.51 7.84
C GLY A 95 -1.84 6.56 7.18
N GLU A 96 -3.11 6.64 7.59
CA GLU A 96 -4.19 5.79 7.07
C GLU A 96 -4.30 5.84 5.53
N MET A 97 -4.04 7.02 4.95
CA MET A 97 -4.05 7.21 3.49
C MET A 97 -2.96 6.42 2.77
N ALA A 98 -1.85 6.10 3.41
CA ALA A 98 -0.78 5.36 2.76
C ALA A 98 -1.23 3.91 2.44
N ILE A 99 -2.14 3.33 3.23
CA ILE A 99 -2.71 1.99 3.00
C ILE A 99 -3.55 1.96 1.71
N ALA A 100 -4.05 3.13 1.28
CA ALA A 100 -4.74 3.27 0.02
C ALA A 100 -3.87 2.90 -1.18
N ILE A 101 -2.55 3.15 -1.12
CA ILE A 101 -1.66 2.92 -2.27
C ILE A 101 -1.67 1.44 -2.69
N PRO A 102 -1.28 0.46 -1.85
CA PRO A 102 -1.32 -0.94 -2.26
C PRO A 102 -2.75 -1.42 -2.52
N ALA A 103 -3.75 -0.94 -1.78
CA ALA A 103 -5.16 -1.32 -1.97
C ALA A 103 -5.70 -0.95 -3.36
N PHE A 104 -5.52 0.31 -3.78
CA PHE A 104 -5.98 0.79 -5.08
C PHE A 104 -5.17 0.20 -6.23
N PHE A 105 -3.85 0.03 -6.08
CA PHE A 105 -3.05 -0.68 -7.09
C PHE A 105 -3.52 -2.13 -7.28
N TYR A 106 -3.82 -2.82 -6.19
CA TYR A 106 -4.32 -4.18 -6.24
C TYR A 106 -5.71 -4.27 -6.91
N ALA A 107 -6.60 -3.32 -6.61
CA ALA A 107 -7.89 -3.19 -7.29
C ALA A 107 -7.70 -2.91 -8.80
N LEU A 108 -6.83 -1.96 -9.15
CA LEU A 108 -6.54 -1.58 -10.54
C LEU A 108 -6.09 -2.77 -11.38
N LEU A 109 -5.21 -3.61 -10.84
CA LEU A 109 -4.66 -4.77 -11.54
C LEU A 109 -5.68 -5.91 -11.72
N SER A 110 -6.61 -6.05 -10.77
CA SER A 110 -7.51 -7.22 -10.70
C SER A 110 -8.85 -7.03 -11.38
N MET A 111 -9.37 -5.80 -11.38
CA MET A 111 -10.68 -5.51 -11.95
C MET A 111 -10.81 -5.74 -13.47
N PRO A 112 -9.76 -5.66 -14.33
CA PRO A 112 -9.92 -5.97 -15.75
C PRO A 112 -10.41 -7.41 -15.98
N SER A 113 -9.95 -8.36 -15.16
CA SER A 113 -10.42 -9.75 -15.20
C SER A 113 -11.90 -9.88 -14.87
N LEU A 114 -12.38 -9.15 -13.86
CA LEU A 114 -13.78 -9.17 -13.45
C LEU A 114 -14.67 -8.52 -14.52
N VAL A 115 -14.23 -7.40 -15.10
CA VAL A 115 -14.92 -6.73 -16.21
C VAL A 115 -14.99 -7.66 -17.41
N ALA A 116 -13.91 -8.35 -17.77
CA ALA A 116 -13.89 -9.34 -18.85
C ALA A 116 -14.92 -10.46 -18.64
N ILE A 117 -15.00 -11.02 -17.43
CA ILE A 117 -16.00 -12.05 -17.09
C ILE A 117 -17.43 -11.52 -17.25
N ILE A 118 -17.70 -10.30 -16.78
CA ILE A 118 -19.04 -9.68 -16.87
C ILE A 118 -19.41 -9.43 -18.34
N LEU A 119 -18.50 -8.87 -19.14
CA LEU A 119 -18.73 -8.60 -20.55
C LEU A 119 -18.98 -9.89 -21.32
N ARG A 120 -18.15 -10.92 -21.10
CA ARG A 120 -18.29 -12.24 -21.70
C ARG A 120 -19.64 -12.87 -21.38
N LYS A 121 -20.11 -12.76 -20.13
CA LYS A 121 -21.41 -13.29 -19.71
C LYS A 121 -22.58 -12.52 -20.34
N LYS A 122 -22.45 -11.21 -20.53
CA LYS A 122 -23.53 -10.34 -21.02
C LYS A 122 -23.65 -10.32 -22.55
N TYR A 123 -22.52 -10.27 -23.25
CA TYR A 123 -22.46 -10.09 -24.70
C TYR A 123 -22.04 -11.37 -25.46
N GLY A 124 -21.71 -12.44 -24.73
CA GLY A 124 -21.26 -13.69 -25.32
C GLY A 124 -19.79 -13.67 -25.72
N GLU A 125 -19.28 -14.86 -26.07
CA GLU A 125 -17.86 -15.08 -26.36
C GLU A 125 -17.40 -14.32 -27.61
N HIS A 126 -18.20 -14.38 -28.67
CA HIS A 126 -17.85 -13.88 -29.98
C HIS A 126 -17.64 -12.36 -29.99
N ASP A 127 -18.58 -11.62 -29.43
CA ASP A 127 -18.51 -10.14 -29.37
C ASP A 127 -17.39 -9.67 -28.44
N TYR A 128 -17.12 -10.42 -27.37
CA TYR A 128 -15.97 -10.17 -26.50
C TYR A 128 -14.64 -10.35 -27.23
N GLN A 129 -14.52 -11.39 -28.07
CA GLN A 129 -13.32 -11.60 -28.89
C GLN A 129 -13.10 -10.47 -29.90
N ILE A 130 -14.18 -9.99 -30.56
CA ILE A 130 -14.11 -8.84 -31.48
C ILE A 130 -13.64 -7.59 -30.76
N LEU A 131 -14.22 -7.29 -29.60
CA LEU A 131 -13.82 -6.13 -28.78
C LEU A 131 -12.33 -6.17 -28.44
N ARG A 132 -11.86 -7.35 -28.03
CA ARG A 132 -10.47 -7.59 -27.64
C ARG A 132 -9.49 -7.51 -28.80
N TYR A 133 -9.84 -8.06 -29.96
CA TYR A 133 -9.06 -7.92 -31.18
C TYR A 133 -8.88 -6.46 -31.58
N LEU A 134 -9.97 -5.67 -31.56
CA LEU A 134 -9.91 -4.25 -31.88
C LEU A 134 -9.06 -3.47 -30.88
N TYR A 135 -9.07 -3.86 -29.60
CA TYR A 135 -8.22 -3.25 -28.57
C TYR A 135 -6.74 -3.59 -28.77
N ALA A 136 -6.42 -4.87 -28.94
CA ALA A 136 -5.05 -5.34 -29.18
C ALA A 136 -4.45 -4.73 -30.47
N LYS A 137 -5.25 -4.66 -31.55
CA LYS A 137 -4.84 -4.04 -32.82
C LYS A 137 -4.57 -2.54 -32.68
N LYS A 138 -5.36 -1.81 -31.86
CA LYS A 138 -5.17 -0.37 -31.62
C LYS A 138 -3.98 -0.06 -30.73
N GLN A 139 -3.71 -0.90 -29.74
CA GLN A 139 -2.68 -0.61 -28.74
C GLN A 139 -1.33 -1.29 -29.02
N GLY A 140 -1.28 -2.21 -29.99
CA GLY A 140 -0.03 -2.83 -30.44
C GLY A 140 0.62 -3.76 -29.43
N PHE A 141 -0.10 -4.17 -28.38
CA PHE A 141 0.39 -5.14 -27.39
C PHE A 141 -0.52 -6.36 -27.28
N ASP A 142 0.12 -7.48 -26.95
CA ASP A 142 -0.54 -8.75 -26.70
C ASP A 142 -0.93 -8.85 -25.22
N GLU A 143 -2.18 -8.48 -24.92
CA GLU A 143 -2.74 -8.49 -23.57
C GLU A 143 -2.68 -9.89 -22.95
N GLU A 144 -2.82 -10.96 -23.73
CA GLU A 144 -2.74 -12.35 -23.22
C GLU A 144 -1.40 -12.67 -22.61
N LYS A 145 -0.35 -12.16 -23.24
CA LYS A 145 1.00 -12.42 -22.79
C LYS A 145 1.37 -11.51 -21.63
N LEU A 146 1.02 -10.23 -21.70
CA LEU A 146 1.50 -9.24 -20.73
C LEU A 146 0.70 -9.26 -19.42
N TYR A 147 -0.62 -9.39 -19.51
CA TYR A 147 -1.52 -9.23 -18.37
C TYR A 147 -1.24 -10.23 -17.23
N PRO A 148 -0.94 -11.53 -17.50
CA PRO A 148 -0.57 -12.45 -16.44
C PRO A 148 0.70 -12.07 -15.69
N TYR A 149 1.70 -11.48 -16.36
CA TYR A 149 2.92 -11.02 -15.70
C TYR A 149 2.67 -9.73 -14.91
N ALA A 150 1.94 -8.77 -15.48
CA ALA A 150 1.61 -7.52 -14.82
C ALA A 150 0.84 -7.78 -13.51
N LEU A 151 -0.10 -8.72 -13.53
CA LEU A 151 -0.89 -9.08 -12.35
C LEU A 151 -0.06 -9.88 -11.32
N LYS A 152 0.75 -10.86 -11.74
CA LYS A 152 1.63 -11.62 -10.84
C LYS A 152 2.66 -10.72 -10.15
N TRP A 153 3.44 -9.97 -10.92
CA TRP A 153 4.47 -9.09 -10.37
C TRP A 153 3.86 -7.91 -9.62
N GLY A 154 2.77 -7.35 -10.13
CA GLY A 154 2.05 -6.27 -9.45
C GLY A 154 1.51 -6.71 -8.09
N ALA A 155 0.95 -7.92 -7.97
CA ALA A 155 0.53 -8.48 -6.69
C ALA A 155 1.70 -8.67 -5.72
N VAL A 156 2.84 -9.20 -6.19
CA VAL A 156 4.06 -9.35 -5.39
C VAL A 156 4.56 -7.99 -4.89
N VAL A 157 4.61 -6.97 -5.75
CA VAL A 157 5.03 -5.61 -5.38
C VAL A 157 4.06 -4.98 -4.38
N CYS A 158 2.75 -5.08 -4.60
CA CYS A 158 1.75 -4.55 -3.66
C CYS A 158 1.87 -5.19 -2.29
N LEU A 159 2.05 -6.51 -2.25
CA LEU A 159 2.28 -7.24 -1.00
C LEU A 159 3.57 -6.81 -0.32
N ALA A 160 4.68 -6.72 -1.07
CA ALA A 160 5.96 -6.27 -0.53
C ALA A 160 5.88 -4.85 0.04
N VAL A 161 5.21 -3.93 -0.67
CA VAL A 161 4.94 -2.58 -0.17
C VAL A 161 4.14 -2.65 1.12
N TYR A 162 3.01 -3.33 1.15
CA TYR A 162 2.17 -3.46 2.35
C TYR A 162 2.93 -4.07 3.53
N MET A 163 3.75 -5.09 3.30
CA MET A 163 4.61 -5.70 4.33
C MET A 163 5.62 -4.71 4.91
N ASN A 164 6.20 -3.85 4.08
CA ASN A 164 7.09 -2.79 4.56
C ASN A 164 6.31 -1.73 5.36
N MET A 165 5.08 -1.39 4.96
CA MET A 165 4.20 -0.49 5.74
C MET A 165 3.86 -1.06 7.12
N LEU A 166 3.67 -2.37 7.23
CA LEU A 166 3.46 -3.04 8.50
C LEU A 166 4.71 -3.03 9.38
N ARG A 167 5.90 -2.88 8.80
CA ARG A 167 7.15 -2.78 9.56
C ARG A 167 7.50 -1.34 9.95
N ASP A 168 6.91 -0.35 9.31
CA ASP A 168 7.21 1.08 9.49
C ASP A 168 6.57 1.67 10.76
N ILE A 169 6.98 1.11 11.90
CA ILE A 169 6.52 1.47 13.24
C ILE A 169 7.75 1.49 14.16
N SER A 170 7.93 2.60 14.87
CA SER A 170 8.88 2.68 15.98
C SER A 170 8.17 2.45 17.30
N TYR A 171 8.78 1.75 18.24
CA TYR A 171 8.15 1.45 19.52
C TYR A 171 9.13 1.38 20.69
N LEU A 172 8.61 1.64 21.88
CA LEU A 172 9.30 1.52 23.17
C LEU A 172 8.97 0.18 23.83
N ARG A 173 9.99 -0.41 24.42
CA ARG A 173 9.91 -1.52 25.37
C ARG A 173 10.49 -1.09 26.71
N GLU A 174 10.40 -1.95 27.72
CA GLU A 174 10.87 -1.64 29.07
C GLU A 174 12.36 -1.27 29.14
N ASP A 175 13.20 -1.80 28.24
CA ASP A 175 14.66 -1.63 28.29
C ASP A 175 15.27 -0.98 27.04
N ARG A 176 14.47 -0.78 25.99
CA ARG A 176 14.98 -0.38 24.68
C ARG A 176 13.95 0.32 23.79
N ILE A 177 14.49 1.02 22.82
CA ILE A 177 13.83 1.70 21.71
C ILE A 177 14.09 0.88 20.45
N ILE A 178 13.04 0.55 19.70
CA ILE A 178 13.16 -0.11 18.40
C ILE A 178 12.65 0.84 17.33
N LEU A 179 13.55 1.23 16.43
CA LEU A 179 13.28 2.13 15.32
C LEU A 179 13.24 1.33 14.03
N ASN A 180 12.09 1.39 13.37
CA ASN A 180 11.91 0.85 12.04
C ASN A 180 11.53 1.98 11.09
N SER A 181 11.95 1.84 9.84
CA SER A 181 11.61 2.77 8.77
C SER A 181 11.19 1.96 7.55
N PHE A 182 10.25 2.50 6.78
CA PHE A 182 9.72 1.92 5.56
C PHE A 182 10.80 1.40 4.58
N PHE A 183 11.89 2.14 4.40
CA PHE A 183 12.97 1.76 3.47
C PHE A 183 14.13 1.01 4.13
N SER A 184 14.08 0.78 5.45
CA SER A 184 15.15 0.08 6.14
C SER A 184 14.86 -1.41 6.26
N PHE A 185 15.78 -2.23 5.74
CA PHE A 185 15.73 -3.68 5.94
C PHE A 185 16.07 -4.08 7.39
N LYS A 186 16.86 -3.26 8.09
CA LYS A 186 17.31 -3.51 9.47
C LYS A 186 16.55 -2.61 10.45
N SER A 187 16.10 -3.20 11.54
CA SER A 187 15.65 -2.46 12.72
C SER A 187 16.86 -1.89 13.45
N HIS A 188 16.83 -0.61 13.78
CA HIS A 188 17.79 -0.05 14.74
C HIS A 188 17.24 -0.27 16.15
N THR A 189 18.06 -0.75 17.05
CA THR A 189 17.68 -1.00 18.43
C THR A 189 18.67 -0.29 19.34
N TYR A 190 18.14 0.56 20.22
CA TYR A 190 18.92 1.34 21.16
C TYR A 190 18.43 1.08 22.57
N THR A 191 19.31 0.81 23.51
CA THR A 191 18.98 0.87 24.94
C THR A 191 18.85 2.33 25.38
N TYR A 192 18.15 2.59 26.48
CA TYR A 192 17.92 3.97 26.94
C TYR A 192 19.20 4.72 27.28
N ASP A 193 20.22 4.02 27.78
CA ASP A 193 21.54 4.59 28.05
C ASP A 193 22.31 4.99 26.78
N GLN A 194 21.87 4.55 25.59
CA GLN A 194 22.45 4.97 24.31
C GLN A 194 21.85 6.27 23.78
N VAL A 195 20.79 6.78 24.42
CA VAL A 195 20.23 8.10 24.10
C VAL A 195 21.17 9.16 24.66
N GLU A 196 21.61 10.07 23.80
CA GLU A 196 22.55 11.14 24.15
C GLU A 196 21.84 12.48 24.35
N GLU A 197 20.92 12.83 23.46
CA GLU A 197 20.27 14.14 23.47
C GLU A 197 18.84 14.02 22.94
N ILE A 198 17.90 14.69 23.62
CA ILE A 198 16.51 14.85 23.15
C ILE A 198 16.29 16.32 22.86
N ILE A 199 16.12 16.62 21.57
CA ILE A 199 15.98 17.96 21.04
C ILE A 199 14.53 18.21 20.65
N VAL A 200 13.97 19.33 21.13
CA VAL A 200 12.64 19.80 20.76
C VAL A 200 12.76 21.11 20.01
N ALA A 201 12.38 21.10 18.74
CA ALA A 201 12.30 22.30 17.94
C ALA A 201 10.85 22.77 17.84
N ALA A 202 10.57 23.96 18.35
CA ALA A 202 9.22 24.52 18.35
C ALA A 202 8.70 24.85 16.95
N LYS A 203 9.60 25.10 16.00
CA LYS A 203 9.32 25.44 14.61
C LYS A 203 10.35 24.81 13.69
N GLN A 204 9.90 24.33 12.54
CA GLN A 204 10.77 23.88 11.45
C GLN A 204 10.68 24.91 10.32
N ILE A 205 11.82 25.48 9.94
CA ILE A 205 11.91 26.42 8.82
C ILE A 205 12.45 25.63 7.63
N ALA A 206 11.61 25.43 6.61
CA ALA A 206 12.02 24.76 5.39
C ALA A 206 12.93 25.66 4.52
N PRO A 207 13.66 25.10 3.54
CA PRO A 207 14.57 25.88 2.69
C PRO A 207 13.90 27.03 1.91
N ASN A 208 12.59 26.91 1.64
CA ASN A 208 11.78 27.95 1.02
C ASN A 208 11.29 29.02 2.02
N GLN A 209 11.85 29.06 3.25
CA GLN A 209 11.45 29.92 4.37
C GLN A 209 10.03 29.69 4.90
N SER A 210 9.35 28.63 4.46
CA SER A 210 8.05 28.29 5.04
C SER A 210 8.26 27.75 6.47
N VAL A 211 7.51 28.33 7.41
CA VAL A 211 7.60 27.98 8.83
C VAL A 211 6.50 26.99 9.14
N SER A 212 6.87 25.76 9.45
CA SER A 212 5.97 24.79 10.05
C SER A 212 5.84 25.10 11.55
N ASN A 213 4.60 25.29 12.00
CA ASN A 213 4.27 25.49 13.42
C ASN A 213 4.20 24.16 14.20
N TYR A 214 4.55 23.04 13.56
CA TYR A 214 4.55 21.75 14.22
C TYR A 214 5.90 21.49 14.87
N PRO A 215 5.92 21.02 16.13
CA PRO A 215 7.17 20.69 16.79
C PRO A 215 7.85 19.52 16.08
N LEU A 216 9.15 19.64 15.89
CA LEU A 216 10.02 18.57 15.43
C LEU A 216 10.79 18.04 16.63
N TYR A 217 10.75 16.73 16.83
CA TYR A 217 11.52 16.07 17.88
C TYR A 217 12.68 15.32 17.25
N VAL A 218 13.88 15.52 17.77
CA VAL A 218 15.08 14.83 17.30
C VAL A 218 15.75 14.14 18.47
N ILE A 219 15.87 12.83 18.38
CA ILE A 219 16.57 12.00 19.36
C ILE A 219 17.92 11.63 18.77
N LYS A 220 19.01 12.00 19.45
CA LYS A 220 20.37 11.61 19.06
C LYS A 220 20.86 10.48 19.94
N PHE A 221 21.60 9.57 19.31
CA PHE A 221 22.19 8.41 19.95
C PHE A 221 23.72 8.54 19.98
N LYS A 222 24.35 7.87 20.93
CA LYS A 222 25.81 7.91 21.15
C LYS A 222 26.66 7.46 19.95
N ASP A 223 26.07 6.72 19.01
CA ASP A 223 26.72 6.31 17.77
C ASP A 223 26.65 7.38 16.65
N GLY A 224 26.08 8.54 16.95
CA GLY A 224 25.87 9.65 16.01
C GLY A 224 24.60 9.50 15.17
N PHE A 225 23.83 8.41 15.31
CA PHE A 225 22.54 8.30 14.64
C PHE A 225 21.55 9.32 15.23
N SER A 226 20.68 9.85 14.38
CA SER A 226 19.61 10.75 14.80
C SER A 226 18.28 10.28 14.25
N TRP A 227 17.27 10.18 15.10
CA TRP A 227 15.91 9.87 14.71
C TRP A 227 15.03 11.12 14.83
N LYS A 228 14.42 11.51 13.71
CA LYS A 228 13.48 12.61 13.63
C LYS A 228 12.06 12.08 13.74
N ILE A 229 11.29 12.62 14.66
CA ILE A 229 9.86 12.35 14.79
C ILE A 229 9.11 13.58 14.30
N THR A 230 8.47 13.45 13.14
CA THR A 230 7.53 14.43 12.61
C THR A 230 6.10 14.07 13.04
N ASN A 231 5.25 15.08 13.15
CA ASN A 231 4.00 15.05 13.91
C ASN A 231 2.85 14.29 13.21
N TYR A 232 3.03 13.00 12.90
CA TYR A 232 1.97 12.15 12.29
C TYR A 232 0.85 11.81 13.29
N ASP A 233 1.18 11.63 14.57
CA ASP A 233 0.21 11.48 15.68
C ASP A 233 0.71 12.22 16.94
N ARG A 234 0.19 13.43 17.16
CA ARG A 234 0.59 14.31 18.27
C ARG A 234 0.45 13.65 19.63
N LYS A 235 -0.61 12.86 19.84
CA LYS A 235 -0.90 12.26 21.14
C LYS A 235 0.12 11.17 21.44
N SER A 236 0.34 10.27 20.49
CA SER A 236 1.30 9.18 20.65
C SER A 236 2.74 9.72 20.77
N THR A 237 3.12 10.72 19.98
CA THR A 237 4.45 11.35 20.08
C THR A 237 4.68 12.02 21.43
N THR A 238 3.68 12.73 21.98
CA THR A 238 3.82 13.39 23.29
C THR A 238 3.99 12.37 24.42
N ILE A 239 3.21 11.28 24.39
CA ILE A 239 3.33 10.20 25.38
C ILE A 239 4.69 9.52 25.23
N PHE A 240 5.15 9.31 23.99
CA PHE A 240 6.43 8.68 23.70
C PHE A 240 7.59 9.44 24.27
N LEU A 241 7.62 10.76 24.06
CA LEU A 241 8.68 11.60 24.57
C LEU A 241 8.68 11.67 26.09
N ARG A 242 7.50 11.75 26.71
CA ARG A 242 7.38 11.72 28.18
C ARG A 242 8.01 10.45 28.74
N VAL A 243 7.63 9.29 28.21
CA VAL A 243 8.17 8.01 28.65
C VAL A 243 9.67 7.95 28.40
N LEU A 244 10.14 8.43 27.25
CA LEU A 244 11.56 8.45 26.94
C LEU A 244 12.36 9.31 27.93
N LEU A 245 11.86 10.49 28.30
CA LEU A 245 12.49 11.36 29.30
C LEU A 245 12.51 10.69 30.68
N GLU A 246 11.41 10.07 31.08
CA GLU A 246 11.31 9.32 32.34
C GLU A 246 12.29 8.13 32.41
N GLN A 247 12.62 7.50 31.27
CA GLN A 247 13.55 6.35 31.22
C GLN A 247 15.02 6.73 31.03
N THR A 248 15.30 7.97 30.62
CA THR A 248 16.67 8.41 30.29
C THR A 248 17.25 9.41 31.30
N ASP A 249 16.43 9.95 32.21
CA ASP A 249 16.77 11.06 33.11
C ASP A 249 17.33 12.29 32.38
N LEU A 250 17.04 12.42 31.07
CA LEU A 250 17.48 13.55 30.25
C LEU A 250 16.46 14.69 30.30
N GLU A 251 16.95 15.92 30.14
CA GLU A 251 16.11 17.11 29.96
C GLU A 251 15.90 17.44 28.48
N GLU A 252 14.72 17.97 28.15
CA GLU A 252 14.43 18.45 26.80
C GLU A 252 15.24 19.71 26.47
N LYS A 253 16.05 19.66 25.42
CA LYS A 253 16.74 20.84 24.91
C LYS A 253 15.92 21.53 23.83
N LYS A 254 15.49 22.76 24.12
CA LYS A 254 14.73 23.59 23.18
C LYS A 254 15.69 24.36 22.26
N VAL A 255 15.51 24.21 20.96
CA VAL A 255 16.29 24.93 19.93
C VAL A 255 15.40 25.33 18.76
N GLU A 256 15.82 26.35 18.01
CA GLU A 256 15.22 26.66 16.71
C GLU A 256 15.94 25.83 15.63
N PHE A 257 15.18 25.11 14.81
CA PHE A 257 15.74 24.22 13.80
C PHE A 257 15.63 24.87 12.42
N TYR A 258 16.79 25.09 11.80
CA TYR A 258 16.93 25.54 10.42
C TYR A 258 17.33 24.31 9.58
N GLU A 259 16.52 23.94 8.60
CA GLU A 259 16.87 22.91 7.61
C GLU A 259 17.67 23.47 6.43
#